data_AF-I1QF93-F1
#
_entry.id   AF-I1QF93-F1
#
_cell.length_a   1.000
_cell.length_b   1.000
_cell.length_c   1.000
_cell.angle_alpha   90.00
_cell.angle_beta   90.00
_cell.angle_gamma   90.00
#
_symmetry.space_group_name_H-M   'P 1'
#
loop_
_entity.id
_entity.type
_entity.pdbx_description
1 polymer ?
#
loop_
_entity_poly.entity_id
_entity_poly.type
_entity_poly.pdbx_seq_one_letter_code
_entity_poly.pdbx_strand_id
1 'polypeptide(L)'
;ESDVYSFGIVLLEVACGRRPMSLLDSQKNGIFRLVEWAWDLYGKGDILTDADERFNGDYDAAEMERVIVIGLWCAHPDPNARPSIRNAKAMLQSGGQLPVLPAKMPVPMYIPPVVSVDELFTSPAGMSSSSATQSSTTT
;
A
#
# COMPACT_ATOMS: atom_id res chain seq x y z
N GLU A 1 -3.01 12.16 -2.27
CA GLU A 1 -2.11 10.98 -2.23
C GLU A 1 -2.87 9.70 -1.85
N SER A 2 -3.49 9.61 -0.67
CA SER A 2 -4.27 8.42 -0.26
C SER A 2 -5.43 8.09 -1.20
N ASP A 3 -6.11 9.10 -1.75
CA ASP A 3 -7.25 8.88 -2.66
C ASP A 3 -6.82 8.23 -3.98
N VAL A 4 -5.62 8.56 -4.47
CA VAL A 4 -5.04 7.93 -5.67
C VAL A 4 -4.70 6.47 -5.38
N TYR A 5 -4.15 6.19 -4.21
CA TYR A 5 -3.90 4.81 -3.79
C TYR A 5 -5.20 4.01 -3.74
N SER A 6 -6.22 4.52 -3.04
CA SER A 6 -7.54 3.87 -2.95
C SER A 6 -8.18 3.68 -4.33
N PHE A 7 -8.03 4.64 -5.24
CA PHE A 7 -8.45 4.49 -6.62
C PHE A 7 -7.73 3.33 -7.33
N GLY A 8 -6.41 3.23 -7.16
CA GLY A 8 -5.62 2.10 -7.68
C GLY A 8 -6.10 0.75 -7.15
N ILE A 9 -6.41 0.66 -5.85
CA ILE A 9 -6.99 -0.55 -5.24
C ILE A 9 -8.32 -0.92 -5.91
N VAL A 10 -9.20 0.05 -6.12
CA VAL A 10 -10.51 -0.20 -6.76
C VAL A 10 -10.34 -0.69 -8.21
N LEU A 11 -9.40 -0.12 -8.97
CA LEU A 11 -9.11 -0.61 -10.32
C LEU A 11 -8.66 -2.07 -10.30
N LEU A 12 -7.76 -2.43 -9.39
CA LEU A 12 -7.28 -3.81 -9.25
C LEU A 12 -8.39 -4.76 -8.76
N GLU A 13 -9.23 -4.33 -7.82
CA GLU A 13 -10.35 -5.14 -7.33
C GLU A 13 -11.36 -5.42 -8.45
N VAL A 14 -11.65 -4.43 -9.30
CA VAL A 14 -12.55 -4.61 -10.46
C VAL A 14 -11.90 -5.48 -11.53
N ALA A 15 -10.62 -5.26 -11.84
CA ALA A 15 -9.92 -6.02 -12.88
C ALA A 15 -9.74 -7.49 -12.52
N CYS A 16 -9.44 -7.79 -11.25
CA CYS A 16 -9.16 -9.16 -10.79
C CYS A 16 -10.37 -9.83 -10.11
N GLY A 17 -11.43 -9.11 -9.78
CA GLY A 17 -12.61 -9.66 -9.08
C GLY A 17 -12.33 -10.08 -7.64
N ARG A 18 -11.20 -9.63 -7.06
CA ARG A 18 -10.68 -10.08 -5.76
C ARG A 18 -10.73 -8.97 -4.72
N ARG A 19 -10.98 -9.35 -3.47
CA ARG A 19 -10.92 -8.40 -2.34
C ARG A 19 -9.49 -7.90 -2.12
N PRO A 20 -9.29 -6.62 -1.76
CA PRO A 20 -7.95 -6.05 -1.55
C PRO A 20 -7.11 -6.78 -0.49
N MET A 21 -7.77 -7.32 0.53
CA MET A 21 -7.15 -8.16 1.57
C MET A 21 -8.07 -9.32 1.94
N SER A 22 -7.49 -10.48 2.19
CA SER A 22 -8.18 -11.64 2.76
C SER A 22 -7.27 -12.34 3.79
N LEU A 23 -7.85 -12.77 4.91
CA LEU A 23 -7.15 -13.55 5.95
C LEU A 23 -7.08 -15.05 5.63
N LEU A 24 -7.83 -15.49 4.63
CA LEU A 24 -7.89 -16.86 4.16
C LEU A 24 -7.39 -16.85 2.73
N ASP A 25 -6.08 -16.95 2.56
CA ASP A 25 -5.53 -17.39 1.29
C ASP A 25 -5.60 -18.92 1.27
N SER A 26 -6.49 -19.48 0.46
CA SER A 26 -6.74 -20.92 0.37
C SER A 26 -5.49 -21.74 0.00
N GLN A 27 -4.39 -21.08 -0.40
CA GLN A 27 -3.13 -21.74 -0.79
C GLN A 27 -1.94 -21.51 0.14
N LYS A 28 -1.95 -20.49 1.01
CA LYS A 28 -0.82 -20.15 1.90
C LYS A 28 -1.41 -19.62 3.19
N ASN A 29 -1.17 -20.27 4.34
CA ASN A 29 -1.63 -19.83 5.67
C ASN A 29 -1.16 -18.40 6.07
N GLY A 30 -1.64 -17.36 5.39
CA GLY A 30 -1.14 -16.00 5.48
C GLY A 30 -2.12 -14.98 4.91
N ILE A 31 -1.78 -13.70 5.08
CA ILE A 31 -2.61 -12.57 4.63
C ILE A 31 -2.41 -12.38 3.13
N PHE A 32 -3.49 -12.54 2.35
CA PHE A 32 -3.50 -12.18 0.94
C PHE A 32 -3.59 -10.66 0.80
N ARG A 33 -2.76 -10.09 -0.09
CA ARG A 33 -2.72 -8.66 -0.39
C ARG A 33 -2.74 -8.49 -1.91
N LEU A 34 -3.83 -7.90 -2.42
CA LEU A 34 -4.10 -7.81 -3.85
C LEU A 34 -2.97 -7.11 -4.63
N VAL A 35 -2.43 -6.02 -4.07
CA VAL A 35 -1.36 -5.24 -4.72
C VAL A 35 -0.09 -6.07 -4.89
N GLU A 36 0.32 -6.79 -3.84
CA GLU A 36 1.56 -7.59 -3.86
C GLU A 36 1.45 -8.71 -4.90
N TRP A 37 0.31 -9.38 -4.90
CA TRP A 37 0.02 -10.46 -5.83
C TRP A 37 -0.10 -9.96 -7.29
N ALA A 38 -0.74 -8.80 -7.52
CA ALA A 38 -0.85 -8.22 -8.87
C ALA A 38 0.53 -7.75 -9.38
N TRP A 39 1.39 -7.26 -8.49
CA TRP A 39 2.77 -6.90 -8.83
C TRP A 39 3.60 -8.13 -9.22
N ASP A 40 3.42 -9.24 -8.52
CA ASP A 40 4.10 -10.51 -8.84
C ASP A 40 3.72 -11.02 -10.23
N LEU A 41 2.45 -10.90 -10.63
CA LEU A 41 2.02 -11.21 -11.99
C LEU A 41 2.60 -10.25 -13.02
N TYR A 42 2.60 -8.95 -12.71
CA TYR A 42 3.24 -7.94 -13.55
C TYR A 42 4.71 -8.23 -13.80
N GLY A 43 5.46 -8.56 -12.76
CA GLY A 43 6.87 -8.94 -12.85
C GLY A 43 7.14 -10.18 -13.70
N LYS A 44 6.16 -11.08 -13.82
CA LYS A 44 6.24 -12.30 -14.65
C LYS A 44 5.76 -12.10 -16.09
N GLY A 45 5.06 -10.99 -16.36
CA GLY A 45 4.38 -10.77 -17.63
C GLY A 45 3.02 -11.49 -17.75
N ASP A 46 2.47 -11.96 -16.63
CA ASP A 46 1.28 -12.82 -16.57
C ASP A 46 0.03 -12.06 -16.06
N ILE A 47 -0.04 -10.74 -16.23
CA ILE A 47 -1.10 -9.89 -15.64
C ILE A 47 -2.53 -10.28 -16.05
N LEU A 48 -2.71 -10.84 -17.24
CA LEU A 48 -4.04 -11.22 -17.74
C LEU A 48 -4.53 -12.57 -17.22
N THR A 49 -3.64 -13.37 -16.61
CA THR A 49 -3.97 -14.72 -16.13
C THR A 49 -5.04 -14.74 -15.04
N ASP A 50 -5.29 -13.60 -14.41
CA ASP A 50 -6.19 -13.50 -13.27
C ASP A 50 -7.05 -12.24 -13.38
N ALA A 51 -7.46 -11.96 -14.62
CA ALA A 51 -8.63 -11.13 -14.86
C ALA A 51 -9.87 -11.77 -14.21
N ASP A 52 -10.82 -10.95 -13.76
CA ASP A 52 -12.06 -11.41 -13.12
C ASP A 52 -12.77 -12.44 -14.02
N GLU A 53 -12.98 -13.63 -13.47
CA GLU A 53 -13.65 -14.74 -14.16
C GLU A 53 -15.04 -14.36 -14.68
N ARG A 54 -15.68 -13.34 -14.07
CA ARG A 54 -16.99 -12.81 -14.50
C ARG A 54 -16.95 -12.16 -15.88
N PHE A 55 -15.79 -11.70 -16.35
CA PHE A 55 -15.65 -11.25 -17.73
C PHE A 55 -15.69 -12.42 -18.71
N ASN A 56 -15.39 -13.65 -18.28
CA ASN A 56 -15.45 -14.87 -19.11
C ASN A 56 -14.69 -14.73 -20.46
N GLY A 57 -13.58 -13.99 -20.46
CA GLY A 57 -12.79 -13.69 -21.66
C GLY A 57 -13.38 -12.62 -22.59
N ASP A 58 -14.53 -12.03 -22.26
CA ASP A 58 -15.17 -10.94 -23.01
C ASP A 58 -14.63 -9.57 -22.56
N TYR A 59 -13.34 -9.35 -22.81
CA TYR A 59 -12.67 -8.08 -22.57
C TYR A 59 -11.57 -7.84 -23.60
N ASP A 60 -11.28 -6.57 -23.87
CA ASP A 60 -10.09 -6.20 -24.66
C ASP A 60 -8.84 -6.39 -23.79
N ALA A 61 -7.92 -7.23 -24.24
CA ALA A 61 -6.72 -7.57 -23.50
C ALA A 61 -5.81 -6.35 -23.23
N ALA A 62 -5.72 -5.41 -24.18
CA ALA A 62 -4.90 -4.22 -24.04
C ALA A 62 -5.52 -3.22 -23.05
N GLU A 63 -6.84 -3.09 -23.05
CA GLU A 63 -7.54 -2.27 -22.06
C GLU A 63 -7.50 -2.88 -20.66
N MET A 64 -7.58 -4.21 -20.54
CA MET A 64 -7.41 -4.91 -19.26
C MET A 64 -6.00 -4.72 -18.70
N GLU A 65 -4.98 -4.93 -19.52
CA GLU A 65 -3.58 -4.66 -19.16
C GLU A 65 -3.40 -3.21 -18.70
N ARG A 66 -3.98 -2.26 -19.44
CA ARG A 66 -3.93 -0.84 -19.07
C ARG A 66 -4.55 -0.57 -17.70
N VAL A 67 -5.72 -1.13 -17.41
CA VAL A 67 -6.37 -0.96 -16.11
C VAL A 67 -5.49 -1.51 -15.00
N ILE A 68 -4.90 -2.69 -15.18
CA ILE A 68 -4.03 -3.31 -14.18
C ILE A 68 -2.76 -2.49 -13.97
N VAL A 69 -2.07 -2.08 -15.04
CA VAL A 69 -0.82 -1.30 -14.95
C VAL A 69 -1.07 0.06 -14.31
N ILE A 70 -2.15 0.75 -14.68
CA ILE A 70 -2.50 2.03 -14.04
C ILE A 70 -2.93 1.82 -12.59
N GLY A 71 -3.64 0.74 -12.29
CA GLY A 71 -3.97 0.32 -10.93
C GLY A 71 -2.72 0.16 -10.05
N LEU A 72 -1.71 -0.56 -10.54
CA LEU A 72 -0.41 -0.73 -9.87
C LEU A 72 0.34 0.59 -9.72
N TRP A 73 0.33 1.45 -10.74
CA TRP A 73 0.98 2.76 -10.68
C TRP A 73 0.33 3.68 -9.63
N CYS A 74 -1.00 3.66 -9.55
CA CYS A 74 -1.74 4.40 -8.53
C CYS A 74 -1.55 3.81 -7.12
N ALA A 75 -1.46 2.48 -7.01
CA ALA A 75 -1.22 1.76 -5.76
C ALA A 75 0.27 1.64 -5.39
N HIS A 76 1.14 2.44 -6.01
CA HIS A 76 2.58 2.38 -5.76
C HIS A 76 2.90 2.62 -4.27
N PRO A 77 3.79 1.83 -3.64
CA PRO A 77 4.12 1.97 -2.22
C PRO A 77 4.68 3.36 -1.86
N ASP A 78 5.58 3.89 -2.68
CA ASP A 78 6.06 5.27 -2.59
C ASP A 78 4.99 6.25 -3.12
N PRO A 79 4.45 7.17 -2.29
CA PRO A 79 3.52 8.21 -2.71
C PRO A 79 4.07 9.10 -3.84
N ASN A 80 5.37 9.39 -3.84
CA ASN A 80 5.96 10.32 -4.82
C ASN A 80 6.01 9.74 -6.24
N ALA A 81 5.97 8.41 -6.35
CA ALA A 81 5.95 7.72 -7.63
C ALA A 81 4.52 7.58 -8.21
N ARG A 82 3.48 7.90 -7.43
CA ARG A 82 2.09 7.80 -7.86
C ARG A 82 1.76 8.93 -8.86
N PRO A 83 0.90 8.67 -9.85
CA PRO A 83 0.43 9.71 -10.76
C PRO A 83 -0.53 10.68 -10.05
N SER A 84 -0.71 11.86 -10.62
CA SER A 84 -1.91 12.65 -10.32
C SER A 84 -3.17 11.92 -10.81
N ILE A 85 -4.29 12.10 -10.11
CA ILE A 85 -5.57 11.48 -10.53
C ILE A 85 -5.98 11.88 -11.96
N ARG A 86 -5.62 13.10 -12.38
CA ARG A 86 -5.84 13.59 -13.74
C ARG A 86 -5.05 12.77 -14.75
N ASN A 87 -3.79 12.47 -14.46
CA ASN A 87 -2.92 11.68 -15.35
C ASN A 87 -3.39 10.22 -15.39
N ALA A 88 -3.73 9.63 -14.25
CA ALA A 88 -4.27 8.27 -14.19
C ALA A 88 -5.55 8.14 -15.04
N LYS A 89 -6.51 9.07 -14.87
CA LYS A 89 -7.73 9.10 -15.67
C LYS A 89 -7.44 9.30 -17.16
N ALA A 90 -6.55 10.24 -17.51
CA ALA A 90 -6.19 10.48 -18.90
C ALA A 90 -5.57 9.24 -19.54
N MET A 91 -4.75 8.50 -18.80
CA MET A 91 -4.13 7.28 -19.29
C MET A 91 -5.10 6.11 -19.44
N LEU A 92 -6.12 6.02 -18.58
CA LEU A 92 -7.22 5.06 -18.76
C LEU A 92 -8.05 5.36 -20.01
N GLN A 93 -8.23 6.64 -20.34
CA GLN A 93 -9.08 7.07 -21.46
C GLN A 93 -8.34 7.15 -22.80
N SER A 94 -7.01 7.17 -22.78
CA SER A 94 -6.20 7.35 -23.99
C SER A 94 -5.47 6.08 -24.34
N GLY A 95 -5.40 5.79 -25.65
CA GLY A 95 -4.59 4.73 -26.25
C GLY A 95 -3.07 4.90 -26.10
N GLY A 96 -2.61 5.72 -25.16
CA GLY A 96 -1.20 6.12 -25.02
C GLY A 96 -0.31 5.01 -24.43
N GLN A 97 0.99 5.25 -24.46
CA GLN A 97 1.99 4.34 -23.92
C GLN A 97 1.88 4.24 -22.40
N LEU A 98 1.83 3.01 -21.88
CA LEU A 98 1.74 2.73 -20.45
C LEU A 98 3.05 3.08 -19.72
N PRO A 99 2.98 3.46 -18.44
CA PRO A 99 4.17 3.62 -17.62
C PRO A 99 4.89 2.26 -17.47
N VAL A 100 6.21 2.30 -17.49
CA VAL A 100 7.02 1.11 -17.17
C VAL A 100 7.25 1.10 -15.66
N LEU A 101 6.73 0.08 -14.99
CA LEU A 101 6.88 -0.11 -13.55
C LEU A 101 8.04 -1.08 -13.27
N PRO A 102 8.63 -1.04 -12.06
CA PRO A 102 9.64 -2.02 -11.68
C PRO A 102 9.03 -3.42 -11.63
N ALA A 103 9.75 -4.43 -12.11
CA ALA A 103 9.29 -5.83 -12.15
C ALA A 103 9.08 -6.46 -10.76
N LYS A 104 9.60 -5.85 -9.70
CA LYS A 104 9.35 -6.26 -8.31
C LYS A 104 8.76 -5.08 -7.55
N MET A 105 7.84 -5.38 -6.64
CA MET A 105 7.22 -4.36 -5.81
C MET A 105 8.28 -3.65 -4.96
N PRO A 106 8.39 -2.31 -5.04
CA PRO A 106 9.29 -1.56 -4.19
C PRO A 106 8.91 -1.72 -2.71
N VAL A 107 9.92 -1.77 -1.84
CA VAL A 107 9.68 -1.78 -0.40
C VAL A 107 9.04 -0.44 0.01
N PRO A 108 7.93 -0.43 0.77
CA PRO A 108 7.38 0.82 1.29
C PRO A 108 8.46 1.56 2.11
N MET A 109 8.88 2.73 1.64
CA MET A 109 9.80 3.58 2.39
C MET A 109 9.05 4.21 3.55
N TYR A 110 9.06 3.57 4.73
CA TYR A 110 8.77 4.26 5.97
C TYR A 110 10.02 5.02 6.38
N ILE A 111 10.09 6.30 6.03
CA ILE A 111 11.06 7.20 6.65
C ILE A 111 10.46 7.53 8.02
N PRO A 112 10.98 6.98 9.14
CA PRO A 112 10.52 7.43 10.44
C PRO A 112 10.79 8.93 10.53
N PRO A 113 9.86 9.75 11.07
CA PRO A 113 10.15 11.14 11.33
C PRO A 113 11.42 11.18 12.20
N VAL A 114 12.44 11.91 11.74
CA VAL A 114 13.65 12.16 12.53
C VAL A 114 13.16 12.92 13.76
N VAL A 115 12.98 12.21 14.87
CA VAL A 115 12.82 12.84 16.17
C VAL A 115 14.15 13.50 16.46
N SER A 116 14.20 14.83 16.38
CA SER A 116 15.36 15.58 16.87
C SER A 116 15.55 15.20 18.33
N VAL A 117 16.69 14.60 18.62
CA VAL A 117 17.12 14.20 19.97
C VAL A 117 17.38 15.41 20.90
N ASP A 118 17.14 16.63 20.41
CA ASP A 118 17.37 17.89 21.15
C ASP A 118 16.35 18.13 22.28
N GLU A 119 15.19 17.46 22.29
CA GLU A 119 14.17 17.61 23.35
C GLU A 119 14.30 16.59 24.50
N LEU A 120 15.37 15.76 24.54
CA LEU A 120 15.57 14.78 25.63
C LEU A 120 16.52 15.24 26.74
N PHE A 121 17.09 16.45 26.65
CA PHE A 121 18.09 16.94 27.61
C PHE A 121 17.78 18.34 28.16
N THR A 122 16.57 18.58 28.64
CA THR A 122 16.36 19.69 29.58
C THR A 122 16.60 19.19 31.00
N SER A 123 17.70 19.65 31.59
CA SER A 123 18.28 19.19 32.87
C SER A 123 17.35 19.37 34.10
N PRO A 124 17.52 18.55 35.16
CA PRO A 124 16.71 18.63 36.37
C PRO A 124 17.23 19.74 37.29
N ALA A 125 16.38 20.71 37.61
CA ALA A 125 16.63 21.67 38.68
C ALA A 125 15.42 21.73 39.62
N GLY A 126 15.63 21.45 40.91
CA GLY A 126 14.72 21.85 41.98
C GLY A 126 14.38 20.76 42.99
N MET A 127 15.31 20.51 43.93
CA MET A 127 15.00 19.87 45.21
C MET A 127 14.04 20.76 46.02
N SER A 128 13.02 20.19 46.66
CA SER A 128 12.50 20.70 47.93
C SER A 128 11.77 19.60 48.71
N SER A 129 12.20 19.51 49.97
CA SER A 129 11.86 18.56 51.03
C SER A 129 10.47 18.75 51.63
N SER A 130 9.85 17.67 52.08
CA SER A 130 9.15 17.65 53.37
C SER A 130 8.88 16.22 53.85
N SER A 131 9.39 15.94 55.03
CA SER A 131 9.28 14.74 55.86
C SER A 131 7.99 14.69 56.68
N ALA A 132 7.39 13.50 56.86
CA ALA A 132 6.74 13.06 58.12
C ALA A 132 6.26 11.58 58.07
N THR A 133 6.97 10.73 58.83
CA THR A 133 6.51 9.69 59.77
C THR A 133 5.59 8.52 59.35
N GLN A 134 6.24 7.37 59.13
CA GLN A 134 6.15 6.05 59.83
C GLN A 134 4.81 5.56 60.41
N SER A 135 4.42 4.31 60.08
CA SER A 135 4.39 3.17 61.03
C SER A 135 4.06 1.82 60.33
N SER A 136 4.74 0.76 60.79
CA SER A 136 4.75 -0.62 60.28
C SER A 136 3.77 -1.56 61.02
N THR A 137 3.78 -2.86 60.62
CA THR A 137 3.31 -4.11 61.30
C THR A 137 2.00 -4.66 60.68
N THR A 138 1.96 -5.73 59.88
CA THR A 138 2.29 -7.18 60.03
C THR A 138 1.53 -7.89 61.15
N THR A 139 0.45 -8.60 60.81
CA THR A 139 0.25 -10.06 60.98
C THR A 139 -1.05 -10.43 60.26
#